data_AF-A0A2H0L4P7-F1
#
_entry.id   AF-A0A2H0L4P7-F1
#
_cell.length_a   1.000
_cell.length_b   1.000
_cell.length_c   1.000
_cell.angle_alpha   90.00
_cell.angle_beta   90.00
_cell.angle_gamma   90.00
#
_symmetry.space_group_name_H-M   'P 1'
#
loop_
_entity.id
_entity.type
_entity.pdbx_description
1 polymer ?
#
loop_
_entity_poly.entity_id
_entity_poly.type
_entity_poly.pdbx_seq_one_letter_code
_entity_poly.pdbx_strand_id
1 'polypeptide(L)'
;MVKKVWTVKYADLPARLKANRGTEKVGVENLEKYIRGEFTLYLEAGVEITEKMRAEVYGKDYEITFVSAVRDKDSIHHLELQLKSTS
;
A
#
# COMPACT_ATOMS: atom_id res chain seq x y z
N MET A 1 9.72 -27.29 -10.28
CA MET A 1 8.91 -26.45 -9.37
C MET A 1 9.69 -25.16 -9.15
N VAL A 2 9.14 -24.00 -9.50
CA VAL A 2 9.82 -22.69 -9.35
C VAL A 2 9.34 -22.05 -8.05
N LYS A 3 10.26 -21.73 -7.13
CA LYS A 3 9.94 -21.05 -5.86
C LYS A 3 10.08 -19.54 -6.05
N LYS A 4 9.07 -18.77 -5.61
CA LYS A 4 9.16 -17.30 -5.56
C LYS A 4 10.19 -16.92 -4.48
N VAL A 5 11.17 -16.11 -4.85
CA VAL A 5 12.19 -15.58 -3.93
C VAL A 5 12.00 -14.08 -3.83
N TRP A 6 11.96 -13.55 -2.62
CA TRP A 6 11.86 -12.13 -2.34
C TRP A 6 13.23 -11.56 -2.02
N THR A 7 13.49 -10.34 -2.48
CA THR A 7 14.72 -9.59 -2.18
C THR A 7 14.35 -8.23 -1.62
N VAL A 8 15.15 -7.72 -0.68
CA VAL A 8 14.94 -6.41 -0.07
C VAL A 8 15.40 -5.34 -1.06
N LYS A 9 14.47 -4.57 -1.63
CA LYS A 9 14.78 -3.42 -2.50
C LYS A 9 15.04 -2.14 -1.68
N TYR A 10 14.27 -1.94 -0.63
CA TYR A 10 14.40 -0.82 0.30
C TYR A 10 14.31 -1.34 1.74
N ALA A 11 15.11 -0.77 2.63
CA ALA A 11 15.12 -1.08 4.05
C ALA A 11 14.85 0.20 4.85
N ASP A 12 14.19 0.05 5.99
CA ASP A 12 14.01 1.09 7.02
C ASP A 12 13.42 2.42 6.50
N LEU A 13 12.49 2.35 5.54
CA LEU A 13 11.81 3.54 5.02
C LEU A 13 10.90 4.15 6.10
N PRO A 14 10.98 5.49 6.32
CA PRO A 14 10.02 6.19 7.16
C PRO A 14 8.60 5.99 6.64
N ALA A 15 7.73 5.49 7.52
CA ALA A 15 6.38 5.12 7.13
C ALA A 15 5.38 5.28 8.29
N ARG A 16 4.11 5.47 7.94
CA ARG A 16 3.00 5.41 8.89
C ARG A 16 1.98 4.39 8.41
N LEU A 17 1.68 3.39 9.25
CA LEU A 17 0.63 2.40 8.98
C LEU A 17 -0.68 2.81 9.64
N LYS A 18 -1.81 2.69 8.91
CA LYS A 18 -3.15 2.96 9.42
C LYS A 18 -4.10 1.83 9.02
N ALA A 19 -4.83 1.27 9.97
CA ALA A 19 -5.93 0.34 9.67
C ALA A 19 -7.08 1.08 8.96
N ASN A 20 -7.55 0.51 7.86
CA ASN A 20 -8.75 1.00 7.19
C ASN A 20 -9.95 0.50 7.99
N ARG A 21 -10.59 1.39 8.77
CA ARG A 21 -11.89 1.06 9.38
C ARG A 21 -12.87 0.87 8.24
N GLY A 22 -13.50 -0.31 8.15
CA GLY A 22 -14.52 -0.60 7.15
C GLY A 22 -15.67 0.40 7.27
N THR A 23 -15.62 1.47 6.48
CA THR A 23 -16.78 2.26 6.16
C THR A 23 -17.34 1.67 4.89
N GLU A 24 -18.31 0.75 5.00
CA GLU A 24 -19.30 0.58 3.95
C GLU A 24 -19.91 1.96 3.71
N LYS A 25 -19.45 2.67 2.67
CA LYS A 25 -20.15 3.84 2.18
C LYS A 25 -21.42 3.30 1.52
N VAL A 26 -22.51 3.26 2.28
CA VAL A 26 -23.85 3.10 1.74
C VAL A 26 -24.09 4.30 0.81
N GLY A 27 -24.28 4.00 -0.47
CA GLY A 27 -24.61 4.99 -1.50
C GLY A 27 -23.42 5.43 -2.33
N VAL A 28 -23.16 4.73 -3.44
CA VAL A 28 -23.23 5.22 -4.83
C VAL A 28 -22.89 4.00 -5.69
N GLU A 29 -23.88 3.46 -6.41
CA GLU A 29 -23.82 2.22 -7.20
C GLU A 29 -22.89 2.25 -8.44
N ASN A 30 -21.95 3.19 -8.54
CA ASN A 30 -21.04 3.31 -9.71
C ASN A 30 -19.63 3.84 -9.35
N LEU A 31 -19.04 3.34 -8.27
CA LEU A 31 -17.61 3.49 -7.98
C LEU A 31 -17.01 2.09 -7.83
N GLU A 32 -16.62 1.53 -8.95
CA GLU A 32 -15.87 0.28 -9.08
C GLU A 32 -14.88 0.11 -7.91
N LYS A 33 -15.13 -0.90 -7.07
CA LYS A 33 -14.15 -1.93 -6.66
C LYS A 33 -12.68 -1.49 -6.49
N TYR A 34 -12.39 -0.31 -5.95
CA TYR A 34 -11.10 -0.11 -5.29
C TYR A 34 -11.15 -1.00 -4.06
N ILE A 35 -10.57 -2.20 -4.18
CA ILE A 35 -10.36 -3.11 -3.05
C ILE A 35 -9.43 -2.36 -2.11
N ARG A 36 -10.01 -1.51 -1.26
CA ARG A 36 -9.27 -0.89 -0.16
C ARG A 36 -8.69 -2.05 0.62
N GLY A 37 -7.37 -2.04 0.75
CA GLY A 37 -6.68 -3.00 1.60
C GLY A 37 -7.21 -2.91 3.03
N GLU A 38 -6.83 -3.83 3.87
CA GLU A 38 -7.11 -3.78 5.31
C GLU A 38 -6.36 -2.62 5.98
N PHE A 39 -5.24 -2.20 5.39
CA PHE A 39 -4.41 -1.11 5.88
C PHE A 39 -4.00 -0.17 4.75
N THR A 40 -3.71 1.07 5.11
CA THR A 40 -3.01 2.03 4.27
C THR A 40 -1.64 2.33 4.89
N LEU A 41 -0.57 2.14 4.12
CA LEU A 41 0.78 2.56 4.47
C LEU A 41 1.12 3.87 3.75
N TYR A 42 1.45 4.90 4.51
CA TYR A 42 1.90 6.19 3.99
C TYR A 42 3.43 6.20 3.95
N LEU A 43 4.02 6.40 2.78
CA LEU A 43 5.47 6.49 2.55
C LEU A 43 5.85 7.84 1.97
N GLU A 44 7.04 8.34 2.29
CA GLU A 44 7.57 9.55 1.66
C GLU A 44 7.71 9.39 0.13
N ALA A 45 7.66 10.51 -0.59
CA ALA A 45 7.87 10.53 -2.02
C ALA A 45 9.34 10.19 -2.39
N GLY A 46 9.56 9.79 -3.64
CA GLY A 46 10.92 9.53 -4.17
C GLY A 46 11.35 8.06 -4.13
N VAL A 47 10.53 7.16 -3.60
CA VAL A 47 10.73 5.71 -3.72
C VAL A 47 9.85 5.14 -4.84
N GLU A 48 10.42 4.22 -5.61
CA GLU A 48 9.69 3.52 -6.67
C GLU A 48 9.12 2.20 -6.11
N ILE A 49 7.82 2.22 -5.79
CA ILE A 49 7.06 1.10 -5.23
C ILE A 49 6.00 0.64 -6.25
N THR A 50 5.77 -0.66 -6.34
CA THR A 50 4.76 -1.27 -7.23
C THR A 50 3.99 -2.37 -6.51
N GLU A 51 2.83 -2.78 -7.03
CA GLU A 51 2.00 -3.87 -6.50
C GLU A 51 2.67 -5.25 -6.61
N LYS A 52 3.76 -5.39 -7.37
CA LYS A 52 4.55 -6.62 -7.43
C LYS A 52 5.49 -6.80 -6.24
N MET A 53 5.62 -5.77 -5.40
CA MET A 53 6.44 -5.78 -4.19
C MET A 53 5.62 -6.19 -2.96
N ARG A 54 6.31 -6.33 -1.83
CA ARG A 54 5.75 -6.64 -0.52
C ARG A 54 6.24 -5.59 0.48
N ALA A 55 5.42 -5.25 1.45
CA ALA A 55 5.85 -4.44 2.59
C ALA A 55 6.00 -5.34 3.83
N GLU A 56 7.14 -5.23 4.52
CA GLU A 56 7.30 -5.77 5.86
C GLU A 56 7.22 -4.60 6.85
N VAL A 57 6.28 -4.66 7.79
CA VAL A 57 6.04 -3.61 8.79
C VAL A 57 5.91 -4.27 10.15
N TYR A 58 6.79 -3.92 11.09
CA TYR A 58 6.86 -4.54 12.42
C TYR A 58 6.99 -6.08 12.38
N GLY A 59 7.80 -6.61 11.46
CA GLY A 59 8.01 -8.06 11.27
C GLY A 59 6.79 -8.80 10.71
N LYS A 60 5.77 -8.08 10.26
CA LYS A 60 4.60 -8.64 9.58
C LYS A 60 4.61 -8.25 8.13
N ASP A 61 4.13 -9.18 7.33
CA ASP A 61 4.19 -9.10 5.91
C ASP A 61 2.86 -8.76 5.28
N TYR A 62 2.91 -7.89 4.27
CA TYR A 62 1.75 -7.36 3.59
C TYR A 62 1.93 -7.39 2.08
N GLU A 63 0.91 -7.87 1.37
CA GLU A 63 0.77 -7.68 -0.06
C GLU A 63 0.31 -6.26 -0.37
N ILE A 64 0.92 -5.64 -1.36
CA ILE A 64 0.52 -4.32 -1.86
C ILE A 64 -0.55 -4.54 -2.92
N THR A 65 -1.78 -4.16 -2.62
CA THR A 65 -2.92 -4.35 -3.54
C THR A 65 -3.12 -3.15 -4.47
N PHE A 66 -2.64 -1.97 -4.08
CA PHE A 66 -2.73 -0.75 -4.88
C PHE A 66 -1.70 0.27 -4.43
N VAL A 67 -1.11 1.00 -5.38
CA VAL A 67 -0.19 2.13 -5.11
C VAL A 67 -0.81 3.42 -5.64
N SER A 68 -0.96 4.42 -4.77
CA SER A 68 -1.38 5.78 -5.15
C SER A 68 -0.28 6.78 -4.84
N ALA A 69 0.01 7.68 -5.78
CA ALA A 69 0.85 8.83 -5.53
C ALA A 69 -0.02 10.04 -5.19
N VAL A 70 0.05 10.52 -3.95
CA VAL A 70 -0.63 11.74 -3.54
C VAL A 70 0.23 12.92 -3.95
N ARG A 71 -0.33 13.76 -4.80
CA ARG A 71 0.34 14.90 -5.41
C ARG A 71 -0.26 16.21 -4.90
N ASP A 72 0.60 17.16 -4.59
CA ASP A 72 0.26 18.58 -4.61
C ASP A 72 0.50 19.13 -6.02
N LYS A 73 0.19 20.42 -6.24
CA LYS A 73 0.18 21.10 -7.56
C LYS A 73 1.25 20.58 -8.55
N ASP A 74 2.51 20.52 -8.13
CA ASP A 74 3.63 20.14 -9.00
C ASP A 74 4.58 19.08 -8.40
N SER A 75 4.24 18.45 -7.26
CA SER A 75 5.13 17.47 -6.62
C SER A 75 4.36 16.32 -5.95
N ILE A 76 4.96 15.13 -5.95
CA ILE A 76 4.45 14.01 -5.15
C ILE A 76 4.79 14.35 -3.70
N HIS A 77 3.76 14.44 -2.85
CA HIS A 77 3.94 14.67 -1.42
C HIS A 77 4.25 13.34 -0.71
N HIS A 78 3.52 12.28 -1.03
CA HIS A 78 3.72 10.95 -0.44
C HIS A 78 3.07 9.86 -1.31
N LEU A 79 3.39 8.59 -1.02
CA LEU A 79 2.70 7.43 -1.56
C LEU A 79 1.74 6.87 -0.52
N GLU A 80 0.57 6.42 -0.97
CA GLU A 80 -0.38 5.63 -0.20
C GLU A 80 -0.43 4.21 -0.78
N LEU A 81 -0.02 3.22 0.01
CA LEU A 81 -0.10 1.82 -0.37
C LEU A 81 -1.30 1.18 0.32
N GLN A 82 -2.19 0.56 -0.45
CA GLN A 82 -3.21 -0.31 0.11
C GLN A 82 -2.62 -1.69 0.35
N LEU A 83 -2.78 -2.19 1.58
CA LEU A 83 -2.13 -3.40 2.06
C LEU A 83 -3.14 -4.45 2.49
N LYS A 84 -2.84 -5.71 2.19
CA LYS A 84 -3.55 -6.88 2.70
C LYS A 84 -2.59 -7.78 3.47
N SER A 85 -3.00 -8.25 4.65
CA SER A 85 -2.16 -9.17 5.44
C SER A 85 -1.96 -10.48 4.68
N THR A 86 -0.70 -10.95 4.59
CA THR A 86 -0.44 -12.32 4.15
C THR A 86 -0.51 -13.21 5.38
N SER A 87 -1.64 -13.89 5.58
CA SER A 87 -1.85 -14.84 6.67
C SER A 87 -0.82 -15.97 6.68
#